data_AF-A0A6J4X3W8-F1
#
_entry.id   AF-A0A6J4X3W8-F1
#
_cell.length_a   1.000
_cell.length_b   1.000
_cell.length_c   1.000
_cell.angle_alpha   90.00
_cell.angle_beta   90.00
_cell.angle_gamma   90.00
#
_symmetry.space_group_name_H-M   'P 1'
#
loop_
_entity.id
_entity.type
_entity.pdbx_description
1 polymer ?
#
loop_
_entity_poly.entity_id
_entity_poly.type
_entity_poly.pdbx_seq_one_letter_code
_entity_poly.pdbx_strand_id
1 'polypeptide(L)' 'MIIRERFRGQGLGKWLMQCICNHPEIKSLRQLLWTGDADNFYRKSGFEKMTTLKFMTRNWIM' A
#
# COMPACT_ATOMS: atom_id res chain seq x y z
N MET A 1 3.13 2.54 -4.75
CA MET A 1 4.11 1.70 -5.47
C MET A 1 3.86 1.81 -6.96
N ILE A 2 4.91 1.89 -7.78
CA ILE A 2 4.80 1.97 -9.25
C ILE A 2 5.74 0.93 -9.87
N ILE A 3 5.22 0.15 -10.80
CA ILE A 3 5.98 -0.79 -11.63
C ILE A 3 5.76 -0.40 -13.09
N ARG A 4 6.85 -0.29 -13.86
CA ARG A 4 6.74 -0.03 -15.31
C ARG A 4 5.89 -1.11 -15.96
N GLU A 5 5.04 -0.70 -16.90
CA GLU A 5 4.00 -1.57 -17.47
C GLU A 5 4.52 -2.91 -17.99
N ARG A 6 5.62 -2.90 -18.76
CA ARG A 6 6.26 -4.11 -19.28
C ARG A 6 6.74 -5.12 -18.23
N PHE A 7 6.80 -4.74 -16.96
CA PHE A 7 7.23 -5.60 -15.84
C PHE A 7 6.08 -5.94 -14.88
N ARG A 8 4.84 -5.50 -15.18
CA ARG A 8 3.67 -5.86 -14.37
C ARG A 8 3.29 -7.33 -14.60
N GLY A 9 2.55 -7.91 -13.66
CA GLY A 9 2.14 -9.32 -13.71
C GLY A 9 3.25 -10.32 -13.36
N GLN A 10 4.51 -9.89 -13.24
CA GLN A 10 5.67 -10.75 -12.98
C GLN A 10 5.98 -10.93 -11.47
N GLY A 11 5.05 -10.57 -10.59
CA GLY A 11 5.23 -10.72 -9.14
C GLY A 11 6.12 -9.67 -8.45
N LEU A 12 6.72 -8.72 -9.18
CA LEU A 12 7.60 -7.68 -8.60
C LEU A 12 6.95 -6.87 -7.47
N GLY A 13 5.66 -6.53 -7.61
CA GLY A 13 4.95 -5.82 -6.56
C GLY A 13 4.83 -6.65 -5.27
N LYS A 14 4.53 -7.94 -5.41
CA LYS A 14 4.45 -8.87 -4.26
C LYS A 14 5.81 -9.00 -3.59
N TRP A 15 6.86 -9.18 -4.39
CA TRP A 15 8.25 -9.23 -3.89
C TRP A 15 8.61 -7.96 -3.13
N LEU A 16 8.31 -6.78 -3.66
CA LEU A 16 8.61 -5.52 -2.98
C LEU A 16 7.84 -5.39 -1.65
N MET A 17 6.56 -5.77 -1.62
CA MET A 17 5.80 -5.79 -0.36
C MET A 17 6.39 -6.76 0.66
N GLN A 18 6.88 -7.94 0.23
CA GLN A 18 7.57 -8.86 1.13
C GLN A 18 8.83 -8.23 1.71
N CYS A 19 9.62 -7.52 0.91
CA CYS A 19 10.79 -6.80 1.39
C CYS A 19 10.41 -5.73 2.43
N ILE A 20 9.41 -4.89 2.12
CA ILE A 20 8.98 -3.78 3.00
C ILE A 20 8.42 -4.33 4.32
N CYS A 21 7.45 -5.24 4.25
CA CYS A 21 6.73 -5.71 5.44
C CYS A 21 7.59 -6.61 6.34
N ASN A 22 8.65 -7.23 5.81
CA ASN A 22 9.54 -8.08 6.60
C ASN A 22 10.87 -7.39 6.96
N HIS A 23 11.10 -6.15 6.53
CA HIS A 23 12.33 -5.44 6.90
C HIS A 23 12.42 -5.34 8.42
N PRO A 24 13.55 -5.70 9.07
CA PRO A 24 13.66 -5.80 10.52
C PRO A 24 13.21 -4.53 11.27
N GLU A 25 13.49 -3.37 10.69
CA GLU A 25 13.15 -2.06 11.26
C GLU A 25 11.71 -1.61 10.99
N ILE A 26 11.05 -2.19 9.98
CA ILE A 26 9.72 -1.76 9.54
C ILE A 26 8.63 -2.70 10.07
N LYS A 27 8.93 -4.00 10.17
CA LYS A 27 7.94 -5.05 10.47
C LYS A 27 7.17 -4.83 11.78
N SER A 28 7.79 -4.18 12.77
CA SER A 28 7.17 -3.88 14.07
C SER A 28 6.42 -2.55 14.11
N LEU A 29 6.53 -1.74 13.05
CA LEU A 29 5.85 -0.45 12.95
C LEU A 29 4.44 -0.62 12.40
N ARG A 30 3.54 0.27 12.83
CA ARG A 30 2.20 0.36 12.24
C ARG A 30 2.32 0.90 10.82
N GLN A 31 1.99 0.07 9.84
CA GLN A 31 2.01 0.45 8.42
C GLN A 31 0.64 1.02 8.03
N LEU A 32 0.63 2.19 7.40
CA LEU A 32 -0.55 2.84 6.85
C LEU A 32 -0.39 2.97 5.34
N LEU A 33 -1.48 2.71 4.63
CA LEU A 33 -1.52 2.78 3.18
C LEU A 33 -2.83 3.42 2.75
N TRP A 34 -2.74 4.29 1.75
CA TRP A 34 -3.88 4.77 1.00
C TRP A 34 -3.81 4.24 -0.43
N THR A 35 -4.92 3.70 -0.93
CA THR A 35 -5.01 3.14 -2.28
C THR A 35 -6.37 3.45 -2.88
N GLY A 36 -6.38 3.84 -4.17
CA GLY A 36 -7.60 3.96 -4.97
C GLY A 36 -8.03 2.59 -5.49
N ASP A 37 -7.27 2.04 -6.45
CA ASP A 37 -7.73 0.88 -7.25
C ASP A 37 -7.00 -0.44 -6.95
N ALA A 38 -5.97 -0.42 -6.08
CA ALA A 38 -5.14 -1.58 -5.79
C ALA A 38 -5.48 -2.29 -4.46
N ASP A 39 -6.67 -2.06 -3.91
CA ASP A 39 -7.10 -2.62 -2.60
C ASP A 39 -6.91 -4.14 -2.52
N ASN A 40 -7.38 -4.89 -3.53
CA ASN A 40 -7.24 -6.35 -3.60
C ASN A 40 -5.78 -6.84 -3.60
N PHE A 41 -4.86 -6.05 -4.18
CA PHE A 41 -3.45 -6.39 -4.18
C PHE A 41 -2.85 -6.25 -2.76
N TYR A 42 -3.16 -5.16 -2.07
CA TYR A 42 -2.62 -4.92 -0.73
C TYR A 42 -3.26 -5.79 0.35
N ARG A 43 -4.53 -6.20 0.19
CA ARG A 43 -5.15 -7.22 1.06
C ARG A 43 -4.36 -8.52 1.10
N LYS A 44 -3.85 -8.96 -0.06
CA LYS A 44 -2.99 -10.16 -0.16
C LYS A 44 -1.63 -9.99 0.55
N SER A 45 -1.26 -8.76 0.87
CA SER A 45 -0.03 -8.42 1.62
C SER A 45 -0.30 -8.18 3.11
N GLY A 46 -1.51 -8.51 3.61
CA GLY A 46 -1.86 -8.39 5.03
C GLY A 46 -2.47 -7.05 5.44
N PHE A 47 -2.81 -6.17 4.48
CA PHE A 47 -3.50 -4.91 4.78
C PHE A 47 -5.01 -5.13 4.90
N GLU A 48 -5.62 -4.44 5.86
CA GLU A 48 -7.07 -4.44 6.06
C GLU A 48 -7.63 -3.03 5.88
N LYS A 49 -8.89 -2.94 5.43
CA LYS A 49 -9.59 -1.65 5.33
C LYS A 49 -9.83 -1.09 6.72
N MET A 50 -9.33 0.11 6.98
CA MET A 50 -9.70 0.85 8.18
C MET A 50 -11.08 1.50 8.01
N THR A 51 -11.99 1.22 8.93
CA THR A 51 -13.39 1.69 8.88
C THR A 51 -13.61 3.03 9.60
N THR A 52 -12.63 3.52 10.38
CA THR A 52 -12.84 4.63 11.34
C THR A 52 -11.92 5.84 11.11
N LEU A 53 -11.24 5.94 9.96
CA LEU A 53 -10.37 7.09 9.73
C LEU A 53 -11.19 8.37 9.48
N LYS A 54 -11.11 9.32 10.42
CA LYS A 54 -11.60 10.69 10.23
C LYS A 54 -10.50 11.51 9.57
N PHE A 55 -10.58 11.68 8.26
CA PHE A 55 -9.73 12.62 7.55
C PHE A 55 -10.43 13.98 7.45
N MET A 56 -9.66 15.06 7.61
CA MET A 56 -10.10 16.42 7.31
C MET A 56 -9.23 16.92 6.17
N THR A 57 -9.86 17.45 5.12
CA THR A 57 -9.15 18.09 4.00
C THR A 57 -9.60 19.55 3.91
N ARG A 58 -8.71 20.43 3.46
CA ARG A 58 -9.06 21.79 3.06
C ARG A 58 -8.99 21.82 1.54
N ASN A 59 -10.09 22.24 0.90
CA ASN A 59 -10.14 22.33 -0.55
C ASN A 59 -9.13 23.38 -1.04
N TRP A 60 -8.35 23.01 -2.05
CA TRP A 60 -7.58 23.95 -2.85
C TRP A 60 -8.56 24.62 -3.81
N ILE A 61 -8.67 25.95 -3.72
CA ILE A 61 -9.35 26.76 -4.73
C ILE A 61 -8.37 26.86 -5.90
N MET A 62 -8.80 26.37 -7.07
CA MET A 62 -8.09 26.62 -8.34
C MET A 62 -8.30 28.07 -8.78
#